data_AF-A0A5C7PLC9-F1
#
_entry.id   AF-A0A5C7PLC9-F1
#
_cell.length_a   1.000
_cell.length_b   1.000
_cell.length_c   1.000
_cell.angle_alpha   90.00
_cell.angle_beta   90.00
_cell.angle_gamma   90.00
#
_symmetry.space_group_name_H-M   'P 1'
#
loop_
_entity.id
_entity.type
_entity.pdbx_description
1 polymer ?
#
loop_
_entity_poly.entity_id
_entity_poly.type
_entity_poly.pdbx_seq_one_letter_code
_entity_poly.pdbx_strand_id
1 'polypeptide(L)'
;MGMYAATSEGEEALAASTAETVLQLRGASTTKARIVAWGVAFDGATATDAPVLVRFLRQSSDGTSSAATEEPFDPDDPAAACTAHHSFSAEPTAGNVIEVHEVHPNGGGLIREYALGREPKLDNASTSRVGIEVTGPAVNVVAFIHWEE
;
A
#
# COMPACT_ATOMS: atom_id res chain seq x y z
N MET A 1 19.35 0.63 -10.20
CA MET A 1 18.27 0.87 -9.23
C MET A 1 17.03 0.66 -10.06
N GLY A 2 16.45 -0.52 -9.89
CA GLY A 2 15.32 -0.98 -10.69
C GLY A 2 14.03 -0.39 -10.13
N MET A 3 13.02 -0.26 -10.99
CA MET A 3 11.68 0.12 -10.55
C MET A 3 10.82 -1.15 -10.45
N TYR A 4 10.06 -1.25 -9.37
CA TYR A 4 9.27 -2.42 -9.02
C TYR A 4 7.86 -2.03 -8.62
N ALA A 5 6.94 -2.98 -8.74
CA ALA A 5 5.55 -2.81 -8.32
C ALA A 5 4.99 -4.04 -7.62
N ALA A 6 4.00 -3.79 -6.79
CA ALA A 6 3.15 -4.82 -6.19
C ALA A 6 1.72 -4.29 -6.10
N THR A 7 0.75 -5.20 -6.11
CA THR A 7 -0.68 -4.91 -6.02
C THR A 7 -1.35 -5.77 -4.95
N SER A 8 -2.60 -5.48 -4.61
CA SER A 8 -3.42 -6.32 -3.70
C SER A 8 -3.85 -7.67 -4.31
N GLU A 9 -3.34 -8.07 -5.48
CA GLU A 9 -3.66 -9.31 -6.24
C GLU A 9 -5.13 -9.45 -6.70
N GLY A 10 -5.96 -8.48 -6.35
CA GLY A 10 -7.38 -8.44 -6.64
C GLY A 10 -8.09 -7.42 -5.76
N GLU A 11 -9.42 -7.42 -5.88
CA GLU A 11 -10.31 -6.65 -5.01
C GLU A 11 -10.35 -7.25 -3.61
N GLU A 12 -10.09 -6.42 -2.60
CA GLU A 12 -10.22 -6.75 -1.19
C GLU A 12 -11.51 -6.13 -0.65
N ALA A 13 -12.32 -6.93 0.05
CA ALA A 13 -13.60 -6.50 0.59
C ALA A 13 -13.41 -5.88 1.98
N LEU A 14 -13.63 -4.57 2.10
CA LEU A 14 -13.46 -3.85 3.36
C LEU A 14 -14.65 -4.04 4.28
N ALA A 15 -14.38 -4.26 5.57
CA ALA A 15 -15.41 -4.18 6.60
C ALA A 15 -15.72 -2.72 6.98
N ALA A 16 -17.00 -2.43 7.16
CA ALA A 16 -17.44 -1.09 7.52
C ALA A 16 -16.86 -0.64 8.87
N SER A 17 -16.31 0.58 8.90
CA SER A 17 -15.75 1.26 10.08
C SER A 17 -14.58 0.53 10.75
N THR A 18 -13.94 -0.41 10.06
CA THR A 18 -12.71 -1.09 10.51
C THR A 18 -11.52 -0.56 9.73
N ALA A 19 -10.40 -0.36 10.41
CA ALA A 19 -9.15 -0.02 9.75
C ALA A 19 -8.50 -1.29 9.21
N GLU A 20 -8.23 -1.32 7.91
CA GLU A 20 -7.67 -2.48 7.22
C GLU A 20 -6.48 -2.06 6.36
N THR A 21 -5.38 -2.80 6.46
CA THR A 21 -4.20 -2.62 5.61
C THR A 21 -4.39 -3.38 4.31
N VAL A 22 -4.53 -2.68 3.19
CA VAL A 22 -4.79 -3.30 1.88
C VAL A 22 -3.50 -3.84 1.25
N LEU A 23 -2.41 -3.09 1.43
CA LEU A 23 -1.10 -3.44 0.88
C LEU A 23 0.00 -2.89 1.78
N GLN A 24 0.97 -3.74 2.11
CA GLN A 24 2.17 -3.38 2.87
C GLN A 24 3.41 -3.69 2.04
N LEU A 25 4.40 -2.79 2.07
CA LEU A 25 5.76 -3.07 1.62
C LEU A 25 6.68 -3.19 2.83
N ARG A 26 7.38 -4.32 2.91
CA ARG A 26 8.43 -4.60 3.89
C ARG A 26 9.80 -4.38 3.26
N GLY A 27 10.65 -3.62 3.95
CA GLY A 27 12.02 -3.36 3.53
C GLY A 27 12.90 -4.61 3.53
N ALA A 28 14.02 -4.54 2.83
CA ALA A 28 15.08 -5.53 2.87
C ALA A 28 16.19 -5.12 3.87
N SER A 29 17.07 -6.05 4.23
CA SER A 29 18.22 -5.78 5.13
C SER A 29 19.46 -5.26 4.42
N THR A 30 19.49 -5.30 3.08
CA THR A 30 20.62 -4.85 2.25
C THR A 30 20.30 -3.67 1.34
N THR A 31 19.01 -3.35 1.14
CA THR A 31 18.55 -2.38 0.14
C THR A 31 17.48 -1.46 0.73
N LYS A 32 17.49 -0.19 0.30
CA LYS A 32 16.48 0.80 0.70
C LYS A 32 15.47 1.01 -0.41
N ALA A 33 14.22 0.64 -0.17
CA ALA A 33 13.12 1.02 -1.06
C ALA A 33 12.81 2.52 -0.94
N ARG A 34 12.69 3.18 -2.09
CA ARG A 34 12.15 4.54 -2.23
C ARG A 34 10.79 4.45 -2.88
N ILE A 35 9.76 4.95 -2.20
CA ILE A 35 8.38 4.87 -2.69
C ILE A 35 8.16 5.95 -3.73
N VAL A 36 8.03 5.55 -4.99
CA VAL A 36 7.83 6.46 -6.12
C VAL A 36 6.36 6.83 -6.26
N ALA A 37 5.48 5.83 -6.14
CA ALA A 37 4.05 6.04 -6.25
C ALA A 37 3.28 5.04 -5.39
N TRP A 38 2.06 5.41 -5.03
CA TRP A 38 1.09 4.51 -4.43
C TRP A 38 -0.31 4.95 -4.82
N GLY A 39 -1.27 4.04 -4.72
CA GLY A 39 -2.65 4.40 -4.99
C GLY A 39 -3.66 3.38 -4.52
N VAL A 40 -4.91 3.82 -4.54
CA VAL A 40 -6.10 3.01 -4.24
C VAL A 40 -7.21 3.35 -5.21
N ALA A 41 -8.08 2.38 -5.50
CA ALA A 41 -9.34 2.61 -6.19
C ALA A 41 -10.45 1.79 -5.55
N PHE A 42 -11.66 2.33 -5.58
CA PHE A 42 -12.85 1.73 -4.98
C PHE A 42 -13.92 1.45 -6.04
N ASP A 43 -14.72 0.42 -5.82
CA ASP A 43 -15.80 -0.01 -6.72
C ASP A 43 -17.21 0.37 -6.22
N GLY A 44 -17.29 1.33 -5.30
CA GLY A 44 -18.55 1.73 -4.69
C GLY A 44 -19.59 2.18 -5.72
N ALA A 45 -20.84 1.79 -5.52
CA ALA A 45 -21.94 2.14 -6.44
C ALA A 45 -22.78 3.35 -5.98
N THR A 46 -22.67 3.75 -4.71
CA THR A 46 -23.58 4.71 -4.09
C THR A 46 -22.91 6.08 -3.93
N ALA A 47 -23.44 7.09 -4.60
CA ALA A 47 -22.91 8.46 -4.59
C ALA A 47 -23.11 9.21 -3.25
N THR A 48 -23.87 8.64 -2.31
CA THR A 48 -24.14 9.22 -0.99
C THR A 48 -23.37 8.54 0.12
N ASP A 49 -22.52 7.56 -0.20
CA ASP A 49 -21.70 6.90 0.80
C ASP A 49 -20.69 7.87 1.40
N ALA A 50 -20.35 7.65 2.67
CA ALA A 50 -19.31 8.43 3.31
C ALA A 50 -17.95 8.16 2.61
N PRO A 51 -17.08 9.19 2.48
CA PRO A 51 -15.72 8.99 1.98
C PRO A 51 -14.94 7.95 2.78
N VAL A 52 -14.08 7.20 2.10
CA VAL A 52 -13.09 6.31 2.72
C VAL A 52 -11.89 7.14 3.14
N LEU A 53 -11.47 7.00 4.39
CA LEU A 53 -10.23 7.55 4.90
C LEU A 53 -9.08 6.65 4.44
N VAL A 54 -8.17 7.20 3.65
CA VAL A 54 -6.99 6.51 3.12
C VAL A 54 -5.74 7.09 3.75
N ARG A 55 -4.94 6.24 4.40
CA ARG A 55 -3.71 6.61 5.07
C ARG A 55 -2.53 5.87 4.47
N PHE A 56 -1.49 6.61 4.11
CA PHE A 56 -0.19 6.05 3.83
C PHE A 56 0.68 6.22 5.07
N LEU A 57 1.11 5.12 5.70
CA LEU A 57 1.70 5.15 7.04
C LEU A 57 2.83 4.14 7.22
N ARG A 58 3.67 4.36 8.24
CA ARG A 58 4.69 3.42 8.70
C ARG A 58 4.06 2.35 9.60
N GLN A 59 4.52 1.11 9.52
CA GLN A 59 4.04 0.00 10.36
C GLN A 59 5.19 -0.67 11.12
N SER A 60 4.90 -1.26 12.28
CA SER A 60 5.91 -1.87 13.16
C SER A 60 5.76 -3.37 13.38
N SER A 61 4.69 -3.99 12.86
CA SER A 61 4.50 -5.45 12.90
C SER A 61 4.05 -5.96 11.53
N ASP A 62 4.08 -7.28 11.35
CA ASP A 62 3.79 -7.90 10.04
C ASP A 62 2.32 -8.17 9.86
N GLY A 63 1.55 -8.24 10.94
CA GLY A 63 0.22 -8.85 10.86
C GLY A 63 0.28 -10.32 10.42
N THR A 64 -0.87 -10.83 9.98
CA THR A 64 -1.00 -12.13 9.32
C THR A 64 -1.61 -11.90 7.95
N SER A 65 -0.88 -12.20 6.88
CA SER A 65 -1.22 -11.83 5.50
C SER A 65 -0.76 -12.87 4.48
N SER A 66 -1.18 -12.67 3.24
CA SER A 66 -0.65 -13.33 2.06
C SER A 66 0.52 -12.53 1.48
N ALA A 67 1.46 -13.21 0.81
CA ALA A 67 2.50 -12.55 0.02
C ALA A 67 1.90 -12.09 -1.32
N ALA A 68 2.21 -10.85 -1.72
CA ALA A 68 1.93 -10.36 -3.06
C ALA A 68 3.09 -10.72 -3.99
N THR A 69 2.87 -10.55 -5.30
CA THR A 69 3.88 -10.74 -6.33
C THR A 69 4.53 -9.40 -6.66
N GLU A 70 5.84 -9.30 -6.49
CA GLU A 70 6.62 -8.14 -6.88
C GLU A 70 7.10 -8.28 -8.32
N GLU A 71 6.79 -7.30 -9.17
CA GLU A 71 7.13 -7.31 -10.58
C GLU A 71 8.11 -6.18 -10.92
N PRO A 72 9.26 -6.48 -11.53
CA PRO A 72 10.15 -5.46 -12.07
C PRO A 72 9.51 -4.80 -13.29
N PHE A 73 9.68 -3.48 -13.43
CA PHE A 73 9.23 -2.73 -14.59
C PHE A 73 10.08 -3.03 -15.83
N ASP A 74 11.38 -3.19 -15.63
CA ASP A 74 12.30 -3.68 -16.64
C ASP A 74 12.44 -5.19 -16.49
N PRO A 75 12.07 -6.02 -17.48
CA PRO A 75 12.20 -7.48 -17.38
C PRO A 75 13.64 -7.97 -17.22
N ASP A 76 14.64 -7.14 -17.51
CA ASP A 76 16.05 -7.46 -17.31
C ASP A 76 16.54 -7.14 -15.88
N ASP A 77 15.74 -6.43 -15.06
CA ASP A 77 16.06 -6.17 -13.66
C ASP A 77 15.95 -7.46 -12.81
N PRO A 78 16.80 -7.60 -11.77
CA PRO A 78 16.71 -8.74 -10.87
C PRO A 78 15.41 -8.68 -10.06
N ALA A 79 14.98 -9.81 -9.49
CA ALA A 79 13.85 -9.86 -8.58
C ALA A 79 14.01 -8.86 -7.41
N ALA A 80 12.87 -8.29 -6.99
CA ALA A 80 12.82 -7.37 -5.86
C ALA A 80 13.40 -8.01 -4.58
N ALA A 81 14.11 -7.20 -3.80
CA ALA A 81 14.62 -7.60 -2.49
C ALA A 81 13.61 -7.26 -1.38
N CYS A 82 12.84 -6.18 -1.54
CA CYS A 82 11.70 -5.86 -0.68
C CYS A 82 10.53 -6.80 -0.97
N THR A 83 9.71 -7.06 0.04
CA THR A 83 8.56 -7.97 -0.09
C THR A 83 7.25 -7.26 0.21
N ALA A 84 6.22 -7.53 -0.58
CA ALA A 84 4.89 -6.97 -0.44
C ALA A 84 3.89 -8.00 0.12
N HIS A 85 2.90 -7.50 0.84
CA HIS A 85 1.91 -8.32 1.53
C HIS A 85 0.51 -7.70 1.43
N HIS A 86 -0.50 -8.53 1.28
CA HIS A 86 -1.91 -8.14 1.11
C HIS A 86 -2.84 -9.13 1.83
N SER A 87 -4.16 -8.83 1.87
CA SER A 87 -5.17 -9.69 2.48
C SER A 87 -4.87 -10.04 3.94
N PHE A 88 -4.86 -9.02 4.79
CA PHE A 88 -4.52 -9.18 6.20
C PHE A 88 -5.69 -9.75 6.99
N SER A 89 -5.45 -10.88 7.66
CA SER A 89 -6.38 -11.50 8.61
C SER A 89 -6.09 -11.10 10.06
N ALA A 90 -4.90 -10.58 10.32
CA ALA A 90 -4.55 -9.86 11.54
C ALA A 90 -3.79 -8.60 11.14
N GLU A 91 -4.28 -7.46 11.58
CA GLU A 91 -3.75 -6.16 11.15
C GLU A 91 -2.32 -5.93 11.66
N PRO A 92 -1.43 -5.37 10.82
CA PRO A 92 -0.18 -4.79 11.26
C PRO A 92 -0.40 -3.65 12.26
N THR A 93 0.60 -3.38 13.09
CA THR A 93 0.55 -2.27 14.03
C THR A 93 0.82 -0.96 13.30
N ALA A 94 -0.21 -0.12 13.22
CA ALA A 94 -0.12 1.22 12.65
C ALA A 94 0.84 2.11 13.45
N GLY A 95 1.69 2.84 12.73
CA GLY A 95 2.64 3.82 13.27
C GLY A 95 2.41 5.20 12.70
N ASN A 96 3.51 5.91 12.41
CA ASN A 96 3.45 7.29 11.93
C ASN A 96 2.79 7.40 10.55
N VAL A 97 1.76 8.25 10.46
CA VAL A 97 1.09 8.59 9.20
C VAL A 97 1.98 9.55 8.41
N ILE A 98 2.22 9.23 7.14
CA ILE A 98 2.97 10.03 6.17
C ILE A 98 2.01 10.94 5.42
N GLU A 99 0.91 10.38 4.91
CA GLU A 99 -0.15 11.11 4.21
C GLU A 99 -1.54 10.58 4.56
N VAL A 100 -2.54 11.45 4.41
CA VAL A 100 -3.95 11.13 4.62
C VAL A 100 -4.80 11.81 3.54
N HIS A 101 -5.77 11.08 3.00
CA HIS A 101 -6.70 11.56 1.99
C HIS A 101 -8.10 10.99 2.27
N GLU A 102 -9.14 11.78 2.02
CA GLU A 102 -10.51 11.27 1.95
C GLU A 102 -10.86 11.03 0.47
N VAL A 103 -11.27 9.81 0.15
CA VAL A 103 -11.58 9.39 -1.22
C VAL A 103 -13.00 8.86 -1.25
N HIS A 104 -13.83 9.40 -2.14
CA HIS A 104 -15.20 8.93 -2.28
C HIS A 104 -15.22 7.52 -2.89
N PRO A 105 -15.97 6.55 -2.35
CA PRO A 105 -15.95 5.17 -2.84
C PRO A 105 -16.60 5.01 -4.22
N ASN A 106 -17.56 5.87 -4.59
CA ASN A 106 -18.18 5.84 -5.92
C ASN A 106 -17.31 6.50 -6.99
N GLY A 107 -16.73 5.68 -7.87
CA GLY A 107 -15.90 6.14 -9.01
C GLY A 107 -14.63 6.88 -8.61
N GLY A 108 -14.27 6.84 -7.33
CA GLY A 108 -13.10 7.52 -6.79
C GLY A 108 -11.89 6.61 -6.73
N GLY A 109 -10.77 7.18 -7.12
CA GLY A 109 -9.45 6.59 -6.97
C GLY A 109 -8.44 7.68 -6.64
N LEU A 110 -7.37 7.26 -6.00
CA LEU A 110 -6.27 8.12 -5.62
C LEU A 110 -4.99 7.52 -6.16
N ILE A 111 -4.25 8.33 -6.91
CA ILE A 111 -2.86 8.04 -7.26
C ILE A 111 -2.02 9.18 -6.70
N ARG A 112 -1.00 8.81 -5.94
CA ARG A 112 0.01 9.74 -5.42
C ARG A 112 1.38 9.34 -5.94
N GLU A 113 1.94 10.21 -6.75
CA GLU A 113 3.29 10.13 -7.25
C GLU A 113 4.15 11.17 -6.53
N TYR A 114 5.33 10.76 -6.09
CA TYR A 114 6.30 11.64 -5.48
C TYR A 114 7.27 12.17 -6.53
N ALA A 115 7.50 13.48 -6.53
CA ALA A 115 8.57 14.06 -7.32
C ALA A 115 9.94 13.58 -6.83
N LEU A 116 10.90 13.49 -7.75
CA LEU A 116 12.24 13.01 -7.47
C LEU A 116 12.88 13.72 -6.26
N GLY A 117 13.37 12.93 -5.31
CA GLY A 117 14.02 13.38 -4.08
C GLY A 117 13.08 13.68 -2.91
N ARG A 118 11.75 13.56 -3.10
CA ARG A 118 10.73 13.73 -2.05
C ARG A 118 10.05 12.42 -1.66
N GLU A 119 10.58 11.30 -2.13
CA GLU A 119 10.03 9.97 -1.87
C GLU A 119 10.17 9.60 -0.39
N PRO A 120 9.11 9.05 0.22
CA PRO A 120 9.24 8.28 1.45
C PRO A 120 10.20 7.11 1.24
N LYS A 121 11.08 6.86 2.22
CA LYS A 121 12.09 5.80 2.13
C LYS A 121 11.93 4.83 3.28
N LEU A 122 12.01 3.54 2.96
CA LEU A 122 12.22 2.52 3.98
C LEU A 122 13.69 2.55 4.42
N ASP A 123 13.89 2.26 5.70
CA ASP A 123 15.23 2.02 6.21
C ASP A 123 15.75 0.68 5.73
N ASN A 124 17.07 0.50 5.78
CA ASN A 124 17.70 -0.76 5.40
C ASN A 124 17.54 -1.80 6.53
N ALA A 125 16.31 -2.18 6.80
CA ALA A 125 15.93 -3.12 7.84
C ALA A 125 14.67 -3.86 7.41
N SER A 126 14.66 -5.18 7.59
CA SER A 126 13.48 -6.03 7.36
C SER A 126 12.30 -5.75 8.30
N THR A 127 12.53 -4.89 9.28
CA THR A 127 11.52 -4.38 10.21
C THR A 127 10.90 -3.06 9.75
N SER A 128 11.47 -2.38 8.74
CA SER A 128 10.92 -1.13 8.21
C SER A 128 9.78 -1.43 7.25
N ARG A 129 8.60 -0.85 7.47
CA ARG A 129 7.41 -1.07 6.65
C ARG A 129 6.65 0.21 6.37
N VAL A 130 6.00 0.23 5.22
CA VAL A 130 4.93 1.17 4.90
C VAL A 130 3.69 0.39 4.49
N GLY A 131 2.53 0.90 4.85
CA GLY A 131 1.24 0.32 4.49
C GLY A 131 0.30 1.39 3.95
N ILE A 132 -0.58 0.94 3.06
CA ILE A 132 -1.79 1.64 2.67
C ILE A 132 -2.91 1.08 3.55
N GLU A 133 -3.41 1.91 4.44
CA GLU A 133 -4.46 1.54 5.38
C GLU A 133 -5.71 2.37 5.08
N VAL A 134 -6.87 1.73 5.09
CA VAL A 134 -8.15 2.32 4.73
C VAL A 134 -9.17 2.12 5.84
N THR A 135 -10.09 3.06 5.99
CA THR A 135 -11.21 2.96 6.93
C THR A 135 -12.41 3.67 6.34
N GLY A 136 -13.54 2.98 6.20
CA GLY A 136 -14.70 3.56 5.53
C GLY A 136 -15.94 2.67 5.58
N PRO A 137 -16.95 2.91 4.73
CA PRO A 137 -18.06 1.98 4.52
C PRO A 137 -17.56 0.64 3.96
N ALA A 138 -18.43 -0.38 3.98
CA ALA A 138 -18.13 -1.64 3.30
C ALA A 138 -18.13 -1.43 1.78
N VAL A 139 -16.97 -1.65 1.16
CA VAL A 139 -16.71 -1.45 -0.28
C VAL A 139 -15.50 -2.30 -0.67
N ASN A 140 -15.34 -2.65 -1.94
CA ASN A 140 -14.12 -3.30 -2.37
C ASN A 140 -13.06 -2.27 -2.74
N VAL A 141 -11.80 -2.64 -2.56
CA VAL A 141 -10.65 -1.80 -2.82
C VAL A 141 -9.56 -2.57 -3.56
N VAL A 142 -8.86 -1.89 -4.46
CA VAL A 142 -7.58 -2.33 -5.01
C VAL A 142 -6.51 -1.30 -4.67
N ALA A 143 -5.28 -1.77 -4.43
CA ALA A 143 -4.16 -0.90 -4.12
C ALA A 143 -2.88 -1.30 -4.87
N PHE A 144 -1.99 -0.33 -5.05
CA PHE A 144 -0.64 -0.58 -5.57
C PHE A 144 0.41 0.28 -4.86
N ILE A 145 1.66 -0.21 -4.87
CA ILE A 145 2.85 0.53 -4.47
C ILE A 145 3.91 0.33 -5.55
N HIS A 146 4.54 1.42 -5.99
CA HIS A 146 5.73 1.41 -6.84
C HIS A 146 6.94 1.92 -6.04
N TRP A 147 8.07 1.23 -6.17
CA TRP A 147 9.30 1.62 -5.51
C TRP A 147 10.52 1.45 -6.40
N GLU A 148 11.57 2.17 -6.05
CA GLU A 148 12.92 1.94 -6.57
C GLU A 148 13.78 1.26 -5.49
N GLU A 149 14.59 0.28 -5.90
CA GLU A 149 15.63 -0.33 -5.05
C GLU A 149 16.90 -0.73 -5.80
#